data_AF-A0A970A927-F1
#
_entry.id   AF-A0A970A927-F1
#
_cell.length_a   1.000
_cell.length_b   1.000
_cell.length_c   1.000
_cell.angle_alpha   90.00
_cell.angle_beta   90.00
_cell.angle_gamma   90.00
#
_symmetry.space_group_name_H-M   'P 1'
#
loop_
_entity.id
_entity.type
_entity.pdbx_description
1 polymer ?
#
loop_
_entity_poly.entity_id
_entity_poly.type
_entity_poly.pdbx_seq_one_letter_code
_entity_poly.pdbx_strand_id
1 'polypeptide(L)'
;MEKNKKNLPLLFLVTLFFAISFDCSASFYVDSSYQGRYLGTAKFEKIMADLPYVYEEALAKIQQTLGIPPRRGMNLVVIFDDKLMHGGVRLRGKRQSIKTQEGVLVHYVFLDLEFLMKGEATLLEEMTHEMTHAVMADIMGLREYEALPMWIKEGTAVHAADQGLARIKALNQKGFSLERFGSEDENPKGNPISLEKYVENYLKIKYLVETYGDKLLHRFIKRIMASGNVQRELSICYSGLVEDTLNKYSSSFIRKTLQDNSRVISATENVHRGAKYFGDGEYISARIAFTEALNSPNLPVRERQKAAYLLAECYIQERNPHIALDLLANLTPDPSIVPYDRYVFLNAYSQYAVGMTIEAYHGFKAAFENSNDKAVKEGSLYYAVRILRELGNINEAYRVLGALERYFPGSSYIILAQSALR
;
A
#
# COMPACT_ATOMS: atom_id res chain seq x y z
N MET A 1 -30.93 -69.13 0.99
CA MET A 1 -31.05 -68.56 2.35
C MET A 1 -29.70 -68.06 2.79
N GLU A 2 -29.60 -66.75 3.02
CA GLU A 2 -28.78 -66.08 4.05
C GLU A 2 -27.46 -66.74 4.51
N LYS A 3 -26.31 -66.08 4.30
CA LYS A 3 -25.72 -65.12 5.27
C LYS A 3 -24.27 -64.71 4.94
N ASN A 4 -24.02 -63.44 5.28
CA ASN A 4 -22.83 -62.89 5.92
C ASN A 4 -21.56 -62.50 5.14
N LYS A 5 -21.44 -61.16 5.07
CA LYS A 5 -20.24 -60.31 5.18
C LYS A 5 -19.13 -60.88 6.08
N LYS A 6 -17.86 -60.70 5.69
CA LYS A 6 -16.88 -59.72 6.26
C LYS A 6 -15.42 -60.06 5.88
N ASN A 7 -14.74 -59.01 5.40
CA ASN A 7 -13.39 -58.51 5.74
C ASN A 7 -12.08 -59.23 5.30
N LEU A 8 -11.33 -58.49 4.46
CA LEU A 8 -9.86 -58.20 4.44
C LEU A 8 -8.86 -59.38 4.27
N PRO A 9 -7.55 -59.19 3.92
CA PRO A 9 -6.77 -57.99 3.54
C PRO A 9 -5.77 -58.22 2.33
N LEU A 10 -4.88 -57.24 2.09
CA LEU A 10 -3.43 -57.40 1.88
C LEU A 10 -2.79 -57.20 0.46
N LEU A 11 -1.96 -56.14 0.41
CA LEU A 11 -0.66 -55.94 -0.28
C LEU A 11 -0.48 -56.14 -1.80
N PHE A 12 -0.09 -55.04 -2.47
CA PHE A 12 1.16 -54.80 -3.24
C PHE A 12 1.00 -53.39 -3.84
N LEU A 13 1.55 -52.29 -3.32
CA LEU A 13 2.96 -51.91 -3.18
C LEU A 13 3.78 -52.13 -4.46
N VAL A 14 3.62 -51.23 -5.43
CA VAL A 14 4.72 -50.81 -6.31
C VAL A 14 4.85 -49.30 -6.22
N THR A 15 5.85 -48.93 -5.45
CA THR A 15 6.51 -47.64 -5.30
C THR A 15 6.78 -46.99 -6.65
N LEU A 16 6.10 -45.86 -6.92
CA LEU A 16 6.62 -44.85 -7.83
C LEU A 16 7.05 -43.66 -6.99
N PHE A 17 8.28 -43.75 -6.46
CA PHE A 17 9.03 -42.63 -5.91
C PHE A 17 9.35 -41.68 -7.07
N PHE A 18 8.41 -40.82 -7.44
CA PHE A 18 8.80 -39.51 -7.96
C PHE A 18 9.17 -38.67 -6.75
N ALA A 19 10.47 -38.56 -6.53
CA ALA A 19 11.04 -37.45 -5.79
C ALA A 19 10.65 -36.16 -6.53
N ILE A 20 9.47 -35.64 -6.20
CA ILE A 20 9.17 -34.24 -6.41
C ILE A 20 10.02 -33.54 -5.36
N SER A 21 11.21 -33.11 -5.77
CA SER A 21 11.86 -31.99 -5.13
C SER A 21 10.82 -30.86 -5.13
N PHE A 22 10.19 -30.63 -3.99
CA PHE A 22 9.46 -29.39 -3.74
C PHE A 22 10.52 -28.29 -3.79
N ASP A 23 10.70 -27.69 -4.96
CA ASP A 23 11.19 -26.32 -5.01
C ASP A 23 10.18 -25.51 -4.22
N CYS A 24 10.56 -25.15 -2.99
CA CYS A 24 9.80 -24.25 -2.14
C CYS A 24 9.96 -22.83 -2.70
N SER A 25 9.44 -22.62 -3.92
CA SER A 25 9.26 -21.30 -4.49
C SER A 25 8.06 -20.67 -3.80
N ALA A 26 8.33 -19.81 -2.83
CA ALA A 26 7.51 -18.65 -2.49
C ALA A 26 6.29 -18.41 -3.39
N SER A 27 5.11 -18.38 -2.81
CA SER A 27 3.88 -18.22 -3.59
C SER A 27 2.91 -17.22 -2.99
N PHE A 28 2.60 -16.20 -3.80
CA PHE A 28 1.46 -15.34 -3.60
C PHE A 28 0.22 -16.04 -4.14
N TYR A 29 -0.76 -16.29 -3.27
CA TYR A 29 -2.04 -16.87 -3.62
C TYR A 29 -3.16 -15.89 -3.29
N VAL A 30 -4.17 -15.86 -4.16
CA VAL A 30 -5.44 -15.23 -3.85
C VAL A 30 -6.46 -16.33 -3.66
N ASP A 31 -7.17 -16.30 -2.54
CA ASP A 31 -8.23 -17.26 -2.26
C ASP A 31 -9.40 -17.02 -3.23
N SER A 32 -9.64 -17.98 -4.12
CA SER A 32 -10.73 -17.95 -5.09
C SER A 32 -12.07 -18.45 -4.52
N SER A 33 -12.14 -18.78 -3.24
CA SER A 33 -13.34 -19.32 -2.59
C SER A 33 -14.37 -18.27 -2.19
N TYR A 34 -14.09 -16.97 -2.38
CA TYR A 34 -15.04 -15.90 -2.07
C TYR A 34 -16.34 -16.06 -2.89
N GLN A 35 -17.47 -16.20 -2.19
CA GLN A 35 -18.83 -16.33 -2.75
C GLN A 35 -19.77 -15.22 -2.24
N GLY A 36 -19.22 -14.10 -1.78
CA GLY A 36 -20.00 -13.00 -1.22
C GLY A 36 -20.68 -12.11 -2.27
N ARG A 37 -21.30 -11.03 -1.81
CA ARG A 37 -22.19 -10.17 -2.62
C ARG A 37 -21.52 -9.46 -3.81
N TYR A 38 -20.20 -9.32 -3.80
CA TYR A 38 -19.45 -8.60 -4.83
C TYR A 38 -18.88 -9.52 -5.92
N LEU A 39 -19.09 -10.83 -5.80
CA LEU A 39 -18.63 -11.80 -6.80
C LEU A 39 -19.25 -11.48 -8.17
N GLY A 40 -18.43 -11.48 -9.22
CA GLY A 40 -18.85 -11.17 -10.60
C GLY A 40 -19.13 -9.70 -10.88
N THR A 41 -18.87 -8.79 -9.93
CA THR A 41 -18.91 -7.35 -10.21
C THR A 41 -17.61 -6.91 -10.88
N ALA A 42 -17.69 -6.02 -11.88
CA ALA A 42 -16.51 -5.49 -12.58
C ALA A 42 -15.47 -4.87 -11.61
N LYS A 43 -15.93 -4.23 -10.54
CA LYS A 43 -15.05 -3.65 -9.51
C LYS A 43 -14.31 -4.72 -8.71
N PHE A 44 -14.95 -5.84 -8.37
CA PHE A 44 -14.29 -6.96 -7.70
C PHE A 44 -13.30 -7.68 -8.63
N GLU A 45 -13.69 -7.92 -9.88
CA GLU A 45 -12.79 -8.51 -10.90
C GLU A 45 -11.55 -7.65 -11.09
N LYS A 46 -11.70 -6.32 -11.08
CA LYS A 46 -10.58 -5.37 -11.13
C LYS A 46 -9.67 -5.47 -9.90
N ILE A 47 -10.24 -5.54 -8.69
CA ILE A 47 -9.47 -5.78 -7.45
C ILE A 47 -8.64 -7.06 -7.57
N MET A 48 -9.26 -8.16 -8.03
CA MET A 48 -8.58 -9.44 -8.21
C MET A 48 -7.44 -9.37 -9.24
N ALA A 49 -7.66 -8.66 -10.36
CA ALA A 49 -6.65 -8.46 -11.39
C ALA A 49 -5.48 -7.56 -10.93
N ASP A 50 -5.73 -6.61 -10.03
CA ASP A 50 -4.72 -5.68 -9.53
C ASP A 50 -3.86 -6.26 -8.39
N LEU A 51 -4.35 -7.28 -7.69
CA LEU A 51 -3.68 -7.88 -6.51
C LEU A 51 -2.20 -8.24 -6.71
N PRO A 52 -1.77 -8.91 -7.80
CA PRO A 52 -0.35 -9.22 -7.99
C PRO A 52 0.52 -7.96 -8.09
N TYR A 53 0.01 -6.90 -8.71
CA TYR A 53 0.73 -5.64 -8.82
C TYR A 53 0.74 -4.89 -7.49
N VAL A 54 -0.38 -4.89 -6.77
CA VAL A 54 -0.47 -4.29 -5.44
C VAL A 54 0.45 -4.99 -4.45
N TYR A 55 0.62 -6.31 -4.55
CA TYR A 55 1.59 -7.06 -3.74
C TYR A 55 3.02 -6.54 -3.95
N GLU A 56 3.47 -6.41 -5.20
CA GLU A 56 4.81 -5.88 -5.51
C GLU A 56 4.97 -4.41 -5.10
N GLU A 57 3.93 -3.59 -5.30
CA GLU A 57 3.93 -2.19 -4.87
C GLU A 57 3.99 -2.04 -3.34
N ALA A 58 3.23 -2.87 -2.61
CA ALA A 58 3.28 -2.92 -1.15
C ALA A 58 4.68 -3.30 -0.66
N LEU A 59 5.32 -4.31 -1.27
CA LEU A 59 6.71 -4.68 -0.95
C LEU A 59 7.68 -3.53 -1.22
N ALA A 60 7.56 -2.84 -2.36
CA ALA A 60 8.40 -1.69 -2.70
C ALA A 60 8.18 -0.54 -1.71
N LYS A 61 6.93 -0.27 -1.32
CA LYS A 61 6.59 0.76 -0.34
C LYS A 61 7.12 0.43 1.05
N ILE A 62 7.01 -0.82 1.50
CA ILE A 62 7.61 -1.29 2.76
C ILE A 62 9.13 -1.12 2.74
N GLN A 63 9.78 -1.47 1.63
CA GLN A 63 11.22 -1.29 1.47
C GLN A 63 11.62 0.19 1.52
N GLN A 64 10.89 1.05 0.82
CA GLN A 64 11.19 2.48 0.77
C GLN A 64 11.00 3.15 2.14
N THR A 65 9.90 2.84 2.83
CA THR A 65 9.52 3.50 4.09
C THR A 65 10.27 2.97 5.29
N LEU A 66 10.51 1.65 5.36
CA LEU A 66 11.10 0.99 6.54
C LEU A 66 12.52 0.46 6.29
N GLY A 67 13.01 0.46 5.05
CA GLY A 67 14.32 -0.10 4.71
C GLY A 67 14.38 -1.63 4.78
N ILE A 68 13.23 -2.30 4.84
CA ILE A 68 13.14 -3.76 4.91
C ILE A 68 13.27 -4.32 3.48
N PRO A 69 14.30 -5.12 3.17
CA PRO A 69 14.44 -5.66 1.83
C PRO A 69 13.26 -6.61 1.52
N PRO A 70 12.66 -6.53 0.33
CA PRO A 70 11.57 -7.39 -0.05
C PRO A 70 12.08 -8.83 -0.18
N ARG A 71 11.46 -9.75 0.56
CA ARG A 71 11.77 -11.17 0.43
C ARG A 71 10.86 -11.77 -0.64
N ARG A 72 11.40 -11.96 -1.85
CA ARG A 72 10.78 -12.81 -2.88
C ARG A 72 10.78 -14.23 -2.32
N GLY A 73 9.66 -14.66 -1.77
CA GLY A 73 9.78 -15.62 -0.66
C GLY A 73 8.49 -16.02 0.04
N MET A 74 7.65 -15.02 0.30
CA MET A 74 6.63 -15.15 1.35
C MET A 74 5.39 -15.90 0.85
N ASN A 75 4.97 -16.92 1.60
CA ASN A 75 3.71 -17.62 1.36
C ASN A 75 2.57 -16.76 1.89
N LEU A 76 1.88 -16.06 1.01
CA LEU A 76 0.82 -15.13 1.37
C LEU A 76 -0.48 -15.51 0.66
N VAL A 77 -1.56 -15.58 1.43
CA VAL A 77 -2.91 -15.87 0.95
C VAL A 77 -3.79 -14.67 1.25
N VAL A 78 -4.31 -14.01 0.22
CA VAL A 78 -5.29 -12.93 0.39
C VAL A 78 -6.69 -13.52 0.41
N ILE A 79 -7.46 -13.21 1.45
CA ILE A 79 -8.84 -13.65 1.65
C ILE A 79 -9.73 -12.41 1.73
N PHE A 80 -10.87 -12.46 1.04
CA PHE A 80 -11.86 -11.40 1.06
C PHE A 80 -13.10 -11.80 1.86
N ASP A 81 -13.64 -10.83 2.59
CA ASP A 81 -14.91 -10.95 3.31
C ASP A 81 -15.77 -9.71 3.01
N ASP A 82 -17.09 -9.86 2.94
CA ASP A 82 -18.02 -8.74 2.82
C ASP A 82 -18.00 -7.85 4.06
N LYS A 83 -17.75 -8.47 5.23
CA LYS A 83 -17.76 -7.80 6.53
C LYS A 83 -16.85 -8.51 7.51
N LEU A 84 -15.61 -8.04 7.59
CA LEU A 84 -14.60 -8.62 8.47
C LEU A 84 -14.86 -8.19 9.92
N MET A 85 -15.16 -9.15 10.79
CA MET A 85 -15.45 -8.93 12.21
C MET A 85 -14.44 -9.65 13.10
N HIS A 86 -13.94 -8.98 14.15
CA HIS A 86 -13.10 -9.57 15.18
C HIS A 86 -13.47 -9.01 16.55
N GLY A 87 -13.82 -9.87 17.51
CA GLY A 87 -14.21 -9.43 18.86
C GLY A 87 -15.41 -8.48 18.89
N GLY A 88 -16.34 -8.60 17.93
CA GLY A 88 -17.51 -7.72 17.81
C GLY A 88 -17.23 -6.36 17.14
N VAL A 89 -15.99 -6.09 16.74
CA VAL A 89 -15.59 -4.87 16.03
C VAL A 89 -15.34 -5.20 14.56
N ARG A 90 -15.74 -4.28 13.67
CA ARG A 90 -15.46 -4.38 12.24
C ARG A 90 -14.04 -3.91 11.95
N LEU A 91 -13.28 -4.69 11.18
CA LEU A 91 -11.92 -4.37 10.77
C LEU A 91 -11.85 -4.10 9.26
N ARG A 92 -10.81 -3.38 8.81
CA ARG A 92 -10.53 -3.16 7.39
C ARG A 92 -9.63 -4.24 6.82
N GLY A 93 -8.58 -4.56 7.57
CA GLY A 93 -7.64 -5.64 7.32
C GLY A 93 -7.38 -6.43 8.59
N LYS A 94 -6.91 -7.66 8.42
CA LYS A 94 -6.33 -8.47 9.50
C LYS A 94 -5.35 -9.47 8.91
N ARG A 95 -4.14 -9.50 9.42
CA ARG A 95 -3.20 -10.58 9.17
C ARG A 95 -3.31 -11.68 10.24
N GLN A 96 -3.24 -12.93 9.81
CA GLN A 96 -3.03 -14.12 10.64
C GLN A 96 -1.89 -14.94 10.04
N SER A 97 -1.02 -15.49 10.87
CA SER A 97 0.09 -16.33 10.41
C SER A 97 -0.01 -17.69 11.06
N ILE A 98 0.20 -18.75 10.28
CA ILE A 98 0.27 -20.12 10.78
C ILE A 98 1.57 -20.76 10.32
N LYS A 99 2.12 -21.62 11.16
CA LYS A 99 3.24 -22.49 10.78
C LYS A 99 2.66 -23.85 10.39
N THR A 100 2.93 -24.31 9.17
CA THR A 100 2.49 -25.63 8.70
C THR A 100 3.23 -26.75 9.45
N GLN A 101 2.80 -27.99 9.27
CA GLN A 101 3.47 -29.16 9.87
C GLN A 101 4.91 -29.31 9.38
N GLU A 102 5.19 -28.88 8.15
CA GLU A 102 6.52 -28.85 7.52
C GLU A 102 7.36 -27.65 7.97
N GLY A 103 6.83 -26.81 8.86
CA GLY A 103 7.52 -25.65 9.40
C GLY A 103 7.50 -24.41 8.52
N VAL A 104 6.74 -24.43 7.42
CA VAL A 104 6.58 -23.28 6.50
C VAL A 104 5.65 -22.26 7.14
N LEU A 105 6.03 -20.97 7.11
CA LEU A 105 5.16 -19.90 7.57
C LEU A 105 4.24 -19.46 6.42
N VAL A 106 2.94 -19.42 6.69
CA VAL A 106 1.91 -18.96 5.76
C VAL A 106 1.17 -17.78 6.38
N HIS A 107 1.03 -16.69 5.63
CA HIS A 107 0.38 -15.46 6.05
C HIS A 107 -0.97 -15.33 5.35
N TYR A 108 -2.05 -15.34 6.11
CA TYR A 108 -3.39 -15.01 5.64
C TYR A 108 -3.65 -13.53 5.88
N VAL A 109 -3.96 -12.80 4.82
CA VAL A 109 -4.37 -11.40 4.87
C VAL A 109 -5.84 -11.34 4.53
N PHE A 110 -6.66 -11.07 5.55
CA PHE A 110 -8.10 -10.89 5.41
C PHE A 110 -8.39 -9.42 5.13
N LEU A 111 -9.17 -9.13 4.09
CA LEU A 111 -9.57 -7.77 3.70
C LEU A 111 -11.10 -7.66 3.64
N ASP A 112 -11.63 -6.58 4.23
CA ASP A 112 -13.04 -6.24 4.16
C ASP A 112 -13.37 -5.55 2.83
N LEU A 113 -14.08 -6.25 1.96
CA LEU A 113 -14.45 -5.76 0.64
C LEU A 113 -15.37 -4.56 0.68
N GLU A 114 -16.26 -4.41 1.66
CA GLU A 114 -17.19 -3.28 1.65
C GLU A 114 -16.45 -1.94 1.81
N PHE A 115 -15.37 -1.88 2.61
CA PHE A 115 -14.53 -0.67 2.68
C PHE A 115 -13.88 -0.35 1.34
N LEU A 116 -13.35 -1.36 0.63
CA LEU A 116 -12.75 -1.20 -0.70
C LEU A 116 -13.80 -0.80 -1.75
N MET A 117 -14.99 -1.40 -1.68
CA MET A 117 -16.10 -1.15 -2.61
C MET A 117 -16.68 0.24 -2.43
N LYS A 118 -16.70 0.79 -1.20
CA LYS A 118 -17.12 2.16 -0.93
C LYS A 118 -16.02 3.20 -1.14
N GLY A 119 -14.77 2.78 -1.32
CA GLY A 119 -13.61 3.69 -1.42
C GLY A 119 -13.26 4.36 -0.08
N GLU A 120 -13.67 3.74 1.03
CA GLU A 120 -13.32 4.17 2.39
C GLU A 120 -11.90 3.71 2.81
N ALA A 121 -11.36 2.72 2.09
CA ALA A 121 -9.97 2.27 2.13
C ALA A 121 -9.53 1.89 0.71
N THR A 122 -8.21 1.88 0.48
CA THR A 122 -7.66 1.41 -0.81
C THR A 122 -7.01 0.04 -0.65
N LEU A 123 -6.98 -0.74 -1.74
CA LEU A 123 -6.36 -2.07 -1.71
C LEU A 123 -4.86 -1.98 -1.36
N LEU A 124 -4.16 -0.98 -1.91
CA LEU A 124 -2.74 -0.75 -1.65
C LEU A 124 -2.48 -0.36 -0.19
N GLU A 125 -3.31 0.49 0.39
CA GLU A 125 -3.22 0.89 1.80
C GLU A 125 -3.30 -0.31 2.74
N GLU A 126 -4.37 -1.10 2.63
CA GLU A 126 -4.61 -2.23 3.54
C GLU A 126 -3.62 -3.37 3.28
N MET A 127 -3.26 -3.63 2.02
CA MET A 127 -2.20 -4.60 1.70
C MET A 127 -0.86 -4.16 2.27
N THR A 128 -0.47 -2.88 2.13
CA THR A 128 0.81 -2.38 2.69
C THR A 128 0.84 -2.52 4.21
N HIS A 129 -0.26 -2.20 4.89
CA HIS A 129 -0.38 -2.35 6.34
C HIS A 129 -0.18 -3.81 6.76
N GLU A 130 -1.00 -4.73 6.23
CA GLU A 130 -1.00 -6.13 6.65
C GLU A 130 0.25 -6.88 6.19
N MET A 131 0.80 -6.51 5.02
CA MET A 131 2.06 -7.07 4.54
C MET A 131 3.26 -6.59 5.35
N THR A 132 3.21 -5.39 5.97
CA THR A 132 4.28 -4.96 6.89
C THR A 132 4.40 -5.96 8.04
N HIS A 133 3.27 -6.32 8.65
CA HIS A 133 3.21 -7.35 9.69
C HIS A 133 3.73 -8.71 9.19
N ALA A 134 3.29 -9.12 7.99
CA ALA A 134 3.69 -10.40 7.40
C ALA A 134 5.20 -10.47 7.12
N VAL A 135 5.77 -9.45 6.48
CA VAL A 135 7.20 -9.37 6.13
C VAL A 135 8.07 -9.37 7.39
N MET A 136 7.66 -8.62 8.43
CA MET A 136 8.40 -8.62 9.69
C MET A 136 8.36 -10.01 10.35
N ALA A 137 7.19 -10.66 10.42
CA ALA A 137 7.07 -12.00 10.97
C ALA A 137 7.83 -13.06 10.17
N ASP A 138 7.88 -12.95 8.84
CA ASP A 138 8.61 -13.88 7.96
C ASP A 138 10.14 -13.80 8.16
N ILE A 139 10.67 -12.60 8.40
CA ILE A 139 12.10 -12.39 8.60
C ILE A 139 12.53 -12.75 10.03
N MET A 140 11.73 -12.33 11.02
CA MET A 140 12.09 -12.49 12.44
C MET A 140 11.76 -13.87 13.00
N GLY A 141 10.76 -14.54 12.44
CA GLY A 141 10.04 -15.62 13.09
C GLY A 141 8.82 -15.09 13.85
N LEU A 142 7.74 -15.88 13.84
CA LEU A 142 6.45 -15.48 14.40
C LEU A 142 6.52 -15.17 15.90
N ARG A 143 7.27 -15.97 16.67
CA ARG A 143 7.40 -15.81 18.12
C ARG A 143 8.10 -14.49 18.47
N GLU A 144 9.22 -14.22 17.80
CA GLU A 144 10.03 -13.02 17.99
C GLU A 144 9.24 -11.78 17.56
N TYR A 145 8.50 -11.87 16.45
CA TYR A 145 7.61 -10.81 16.01
C TYR A 145 6.46 -10.55 17.00
N GLU A 146 5.78 -11.59 17.50
CA GLU A 146 4.67 -11.42 18.46
C GLU A 146 5.12 -10.75 19.76
N ALA A 147 6.36 -11.01 20.18
CA ALA A 147 6.98 -10.40 21.35
C ALA A 147 7.35 -8.91 21.19
N LEU A 148 7.29 -8.36 19.97
CA LEU A 148 7.54 -6.93 19.76
C LEU A 148 6.42 -6.06 20.37
N PRO A 149 6.75 -4.87 20.88
CA PRO A 149 5.78 -3.91 21.38
C PRO A 149 4.89 -3.39 20.24
N MET A 150 3.64 -3.03 20.57
CA MET A 150 2.65 -2.60 19.58
C MET A 150 3.04 -1.33 18.84
N TRP A 151 3.77 -0.42 19.48
CA TRP A 151 4.24 0.79 18.83
C TRP A 151 5.23 0.51 17.70
N ILE A 152 5.95 -0.61 17.74
CA ILE A 152 6.74 -1.07 16.61
C ILE A 152 5.79 -1.69 15.59
N LYS A 153 5.07 -2.77 15.93
CA LYS A 153 4.24 -3.52 14.98
C LYS A 153 3.26 -2.62 14.22
N GLU A 154 2.36 -1.96 14.95
CA GLU A 154 1.33 -1.11 14.36
C GLU A 154 1.86 0.25 13.95
N GLY A 155 2.80 0.81 14.70
CA GLY A 155 3.37 2.10 14.33
C GLY A 155 4.06 2.02 12.97
N THR A 156 4.83 0.96 12.71
CA THR A 156 5.50 0.77 11.42
C THR A 156 4.50 0.43 10.32
N ALA A 157 3.48 -0.38 10.59
CA ALA A 157 2.45 -0.71 9.58
C ALA A 157 1.62 0.52 9.18
N VAL A 158 1.18 1.33 10.15
CA VAL A 158 0.45 2.58 9.89
C VAL A 158 1.33 3.61 9.16
N HIS A 159 2.62 3.69 9.52
CA HIS A 159 3.57 4.58 8.85
C HIS A 159 3.83 4.14 7.40
N ALA A 160 4.17 2.87 7.19
CA ALA A 160 4.44 2.33 5.85
C ALA A 160 3.21 2.46 4.93
N ALA A 161 2.00 2.28 5.46
CA ALA A 161 0.76 2.37 4.71
C ALA A 161 0.24 3.81 4.51
N ASP A 162 0.89 4.84 5.05
CA ASP A 162 0.41 6.24 5.04
C ASP A 162 -1.01 6.41 5.62
N GLN A 163 -1.31 5.69 6.70
CA GLN A 163 -2.64 5.72 7.34
C GLN A 163 -2.73 6.74 8.48
N GLY A 164 -1.61 7.36 8.86
CA GLY A 164 -1.50 8.14 10.08
C GLY A 164 -2.37 9.39 10.13
N LEU A 165 -2.37 10.21 9.08
CA LEU A 165 -3.19 11.43 9.05
C LEU A 165 -4.69 11.12 9.08
N ALA A 166 -5.12 10.10 8.33
CA ALA A 166 -6.51 9.65 8.32
C ALA A 166 -6.99 9.25 9.73
N ARG A 167 -6.16 8.50 10.47
CA ARG A 167 -6.45 8.08 11.85
C ARG A 167 -6.47 9.26 12.83
N ILE A 168 -5.54 10.21 12.70
CA ILE A 168 -5.54 11.46 13.50
C ILE A 168 -6.84 12.24 13.27
N LYS A 169 -7.28 12.39 12.02
CA LYS A 169 -8.53 13.09 11.71
C LYS A 169 -9.76 12.38 12.24
N ALA A 170 -9.83 11.06 12.08
CA ALA A 170 -10.90 10.25 12.66
C ALA A 170 -10.94 10.40 14.20
N LEU A 171 -9.78 10.46 14.85
CA LEU A 171 -9.69 10.67 16.29
C LEU A 171 -10.17 12.07 16.70
N ASN A 172 -9.77 13.11 15.97
CA ASN A 172 -10.23 14.48 16.21
C ASN A 172 -11.75 14.61 16.04
N GLN A 173 -12.34 13.95 15.04
CA GLN A 173 -13.79 13.93 14.81
C GLN A 173 -14.56 13.20 15.91
N LYS A 174 -14.03 12.09 16.42
CA LYS A 174 -14.62 11.34 17.54
C LYS A 174 -14.57 12.12 18.86
N GLY A 175 -13.63 13.06 18.99
CA GLY A 175 -13.26 13.69 20.25
C GLY A 175 -12.39 12.76 21.09
N PHE A 176 -11.34 13.31 21.70
CA PHE A 176 -10.39 12.53 22.50
C PHE A 176 -9.91 13.31 23.72
N SER A 177 -9.39 12.60 24.71
CA SER A 177 -8.67 13.19 25.83
C SER A 177 -7.19 12.90 25.70
N LEU A 178 -6.35 13.94 25.81
CA LEU A 178 -4.90 13.82 25.83
C LEU A 178 -4.40 12.99 27.03
N GLU A 179 -5.18 12.88 28.10
CA GLU A 179 -4.85 12.11 29.31
C GLU A 179 -4.95 10.59 29.10
N ARG A 180 -5.59 10.13 28.02
CA ARG A 180 -5.73 8.70 27.68
C ARG A 180 -4.54 8.15 26.87
N PHE A 181 -3.60 9.01 26.47
CA PHE A 181 -2.36 8.58 25.83
C PHE A 181 -1.38 8.10 26.91
N GLY A 182 -0.75 6.93 26.70
CA GLY A 182 0.20 6.35 27.64
C GLY A 182 -0.33 5.30 28.65
N SER A 183 -1.64 5.00 28.69
CA SER A 183 -2.20 3.88 29.49
C SER A 183 -2.36 2.60 28.65
N GLU A 184 -2.13 1.41 29.23
CA GLU A 184 -1.99 0.04 28.65
C GLU A 184 -2.32 -0.24 27.15
N ASP A 185 -1.42 -0.99 26.50
CA ASP A 185 -1.69 -1.77 25.28
C ASP A 185 -2.70 -2.90 25.57
N GLU A 186 -3.29 -3.50 24.53
CA GLU A 186 -4.41 -4.47 24.62
C GLU A 186 -4.45 -5.33 25.90
N ASN A 187 -5.66 -5.43 26.44
CA ASN A 187 -5.99 -6.45 27.42
C ASN A 187 -5.58 -7.84 26.86
N PRO A 188 -4.94 -8.73 27.65
CA PRO A 188 -4.56 -10.09 27.25
C PRO A 188 -5.69 -10.98 26.68
N LYS A 189 -6.93 -10.47 26.63
CA LYS A 189 -8.11 -11.06 25.98
C LYS A 189 -8.19 -10.85 24.45
N GLY A 190 -7.26 -10.13 23.82
CA GLY A 190 -7.20 -9.98 22.35
C GLY A 190 -8.28 -9.08 21.74
N ASN A 191 -8.73 -8.08 22.51
CA ASN A 191 -9.64 -7.05 22.02
C ASN A 191 -8.87 -6.04 21.16
N PRO A 192 -9.43 -5.58 20.02
CA PRO A 192 -8.77 -4.63 19.15
C PRO A 192 -8.26 -3.38 19.88
N ILE A 193 -7.03 -3.00 19.56
CA ILE A 193 -6.42 -1.73 19.95
C ILE A 193 -7.36 -0.53 19.65
N SER A 194 -7.44 0.41 20.58
CA SER A 194 -8.24 1.64 20.38
C SER A 194 -7.63 2.54 19.30
N LEU A 195 -8.45 3.41 18.70
CA LEU A 195 -7.99 4.39 17.71
C LEU A 195 -6.92 5.33 18.29
N GLU A 196 -7.10 5.73 19.56
CA GLU A 196 -6.16 6.51 20.34
C GLU A 196 -4.77 5.86 20.34
N LYS A 197 -4.71 4.54 20.54
CA LYS A 197 -3.47 3.76 20.58
C LYS A 197 -2.83 3.56 19.22
N TYR A 198 -3.62 3.33 18.16
CA TYR A 198 -3.09 3.35 16.79
C TYR A 198 -2.42 4.68 16.47
N VAL A 199 -3.04 5.80 16.86
CA VAL A 199 -2.48 7.14 16.66
C VAL A 199 -1.22 7.33 17.51
N GLU A 200 -1.20 6.88 18.77
CA GLU A 200 -0.02 6.93 19.64
C GLU A 200 1.17 6.16 19.01
N ASN A 201 0.93 4.92 18.58
CA ASN A 201 1.93 4.03 18.00
C ASN A 201 2.54 4.63 16.72
N TYR A 202 1.68 5.12 15.82
CA TYR A 202 2.12 5.83 14.61
C TYR A 202 2.97 7.07 14.94
N LEU A 203 2.52 7.90 15.88
CA LEU A 203 3.20 9.15 16.19
C LEU A 203 4.55 8.93 16.90
N LYS A 204 4.77 7.79 17.57
CA LYS A 204 6.10 7.39 18.05
C LYS A 204 7.06 7.12 16.91
N ILE A 205 6.61 6.41 15.87
CA ILE A 205 7.43 6.20 14.65
C ILE A 205 7.65 7.51 13.92
N LYS A 206 6.61 8.33 13.73
CA LYS A 206 6.75 9.64 13.08
C LYS A 206 7.69 10.56 13.86
N TYR A 207 7.66 10.54 15.19
CA TYR A 207 8.62 11.28 16.01
C TYR A 207 10.08 10.88 15.71
N LEU A 208 10.36 9.57 15.60
CA LEU A 208 11.69 9.08 15.26
C LEU A 208 12.12 9.57 13.87
N VAL A 209 11.23 9.51 12.88
CA VAL A 209 11.48 9.98 11.51
C VAL A 209 11.73 11.48 11.48
N GLU A 210 10.85 12.29 12.05
CA GLU A 210 10.94 13.76 12.00
C GLU A 210 12.14 14.30 12.81
N THR A 211 12.56 13.58 13.86
CA THR A 211 13.67 14.00 14.73
C THR A 211 15.04 13.52 14.22
N TYR A 212 15.11 12.30 13.68
CA TYR A 212 16.38 11.61 13.38
C TYR A 212 16.53 11.22 11.91
N GLY A 213 15.47 11.28 11.11
CA GLY A 213 15.46 10.96 9.68
C GLY A 213 15.28 9.48 9.36
N ASP A 214 14.82 9.20 8.14
CA ASP A 214 14.46 7.85 7.67
C ASP A 214 15.61 6.84 7.75
N LYS A 215 16.84 7.29 7.45
CA LYS A 215 18.02 6.42 7.47
C LYS A 215 18.26 5.78 8.85
N LEU A 216 17.97 6.50 9.93
CA LEU A 216 18.09 5.97 11.29
C LEU A 216 16.92 5.05 11.63
N LEU A 217 15.70 5.35 11.18
CA LEU A 217 14.57 4.41 11.27
C LEU A 217 14.88 3.10 10.55
N HIS A 218 15.35 3.14 9.30
CA HIS A 218 15.70 1.96 8.51
C HIS A 218 16.75 1.11 9.21
N ARG A 219 17.80 1.75 9.74
CA ARG A 219 18.84 1.07 10.52
C ARG A 219 18.26 0.42 11.78
N PHE A 220 17.38 1.11 12.50
CA PHE A 220 16.74 0.61 13.70
C PHE A 220 15.86 -0.61 13.42
N ILE A 221 14.96 -0.52 12.43
CA ILE A 221 14.08 -1.63 12.04
C ILE A 221 14.89 -2.85 11.61
N LYS A 222 15.89 -2.68 10.73
CA LYS A 222 16.75 -3.79 10.30
C LYS A 222 17.45 -4.50 11.47
N ARG A 223 17.87 -3.75 12.49
CA ARG A 223 18.57 -4.30 13.66
C ARG A 223 17.63 -4.97 14.65
N ILE A 224 16.42 -4.42 14.85
CA ILE A 224 15.39 -5.09 15.64
C ILE A 224 14.99 -6.40 14.98
N MET A 225 14.81 -6.42 13.67
CA MET A 225 14.46 -7.64 12.96
C MET A 225 15.51 -8.75 13.08
N ALA A 226 16.78 -8.37 13.28
CA ALA A 226 17.86 -9.34 13.49
C ALA A 226 18.00 -9.80 14.95
N SER A 227 17.57 -9.01 15.94
CA SER A 227 17.91 -9.22 17.35
C SER A 227 16.71 -9.45 18.28
N GLY A 228 15.52 -8.99 17.91
CA GLY A 228 14.34 -8.92 18.77
C GLY A 228 14.47 -7.98 19.97
N ASN A 229 15.63 -7.32 20.18
CA ASN A 229 15.91 -6.55 21.40
C ASN A 229 15.69 -5.06 21.17
N VAL A 230 14.45 -4.61 21.39
CA VAL A 230 14.04 -3.21 21.21
C VAL A 230 14.91 -2.24 22.01
N GLN A 231 15.11 -2.51 23.31
CA GLN A 231 15.84 -1.61 24.21
C GLN A 231 17.28 -1.40 23.75
N ARG A 232 17.97 -2.48 23.41
CA ARG A 232 19.36 -2.44 22.92
C ARG A 232 19.44 -1.66 21.62
N GLU A 233 18.56 -1.98 20.66
CA GLU A 233 18.66 -1.39 19.32
C GLU A 233 18.22 0.07 19.28
N LEU A 234 17.30 0.48 20.17
CA LEU A 234 16.90 1.88 20.34
C LEU A 234 18.09 2.71 20.84
N SER A 235 18.79 2.19 21.86
CA SER A 235 19.99 2.82 22.41
C SER A 235 21.11 2.94 21.37
N ILE A 236 21.36 1.89 20.60
CA ILE A 236 22.41 1.89 19.56
C ILE A 236 22.09 2.85 18.41
N CYS A 237 20.82 2.94 17.98
CA CYS A 237 20.46 3.71 16.79
C CYS A 237 20.20 5.19 17.09
N TYR A 238 19.82 5.53 18.32
CA TYR A 238 19.41 6.88 18.71
C TYR A 238 20.22 7.41 19.89
N SER A 239 21.53 7.20 19.88
CA SER A 239 22.49 7.83 20.81
C SER A 239 22.16 7.62 22.31
N GLY A 240 21.83 6.40 22.69
CA GLY A 240 21.51 6.05 24.09
C GLY A 240 20.03 6.21 24.46
N LEU A 241 19.15 6.51 23.50
CA LEU A 241 17.71 6.59 23.74
C LEU A 241 17.17 5.28 24.35
N VAL A 242 16.45 5.42 25.47
CA VAL A 242 15.69 4.33 26.11
C VAL A 242 14.20 4.58 25.97
N GLU A 243 13.39 3.54 26.11
CA GLU A 243 11.95 3.59 25.85
C GLU A 243 11.22 4.61 26.74
N ASP A 244 11.58 4.72 28.02
CA ASP A 244 11.01 5.74 28.92
C ASP A 244 11.27 7.16 28.42
N THR A 245 12.46 7.39 27.88
CA THR A 245 12.88 8.69 27.33
C THR A 245 12.17 8.97 26.00
N LEU A 246 12.02 7.95 25.15
CA LEU A 246 11.22 8.02 23.94
C LEU A 246 9.76 8.37 24.27
N ASN A 247 9.14 7.68 25.23
CA ASN A 247 7.76 7.91 25.65
C ASN A 247 7.57 9.35 26.17
N LYS A 248 8.51 9.84 26.98
CA LYS A 248 8.50 11.21 27.50
C LYS A 248 8.58 12.25 26.37
N TYR A 249 9.54 12.13 25.45
CA TYR A 249 9.70 13.11 24.37
C TYR A 249 8.61 13.02 23.30
N SER A 250 8.22 11.80 22.92
CA SER A 250 7.14 11.59 21.96
C SER A 250 5.80 12.08 22.49
N SER A 251 5.56 12.09 23.80
CA SER A 251 4.32 12.63 24.39
C SER A 251 4.13 14.13 24.09
N SER A 252 5.20 14.93 24.15
CA SER A 252 5.14 16.35 23.76
C SER A 252 4.89 16.50 22.25
N PHE A 253 5.54 15.67 21.43
CA PHE A 253 5.34 15.65 19.98
C PHE A 253 3.91 15.24 19.61
N ILE A 254 3.37 14.20 20.23
CA ILE A 254 2.00 13.70 20.05
C ILE A 254 1.01 14.80 20.38
N ARG A 255 1.14 15.42 21.56
CA ARG A 255 0.25 16.50 21.99
C ARG A 255 0.23 17.64 21.00
N LYS A 256 1.42 18.12 20.60
CA LYS A 256 1.57 19.20 19.62
C LYS A 256 0.94 18.81 18.29
N THR A 257 1.23 17.62 17.78
CA THR A 257 0.69 17.14 16.50
C THR A 257 -0.83 17.05 16.51
N LEU A 258 -1.43 16.57 17.60
CA LEU A 258 -2.89 16.49 17.72
C LEU A 258 -3.53 17.87 17.81
N GLN A 259 -2.93 18.81 18.55
CA GLN A 259 -3.38 20.20 18.64
C GLN A 259 -3.26 20.91 17.28
N ASP A 260 -2.15 20.73 16.56
CA ASP A 260 -1.93 21.31 15.25
C ASP A 260 -2.91 20.76 14.20
N ASN A 261 -3.43 19.54 14.38
CA ASN A 261 -4.43 18.94 13.51
C ASN A 261 -5.89 19.14 13.98
N SER A 262 -6.12 19.73 15.15
CA SER A 262 -7.48 20.04 15.64
C SER A 262 -7.91 21.48 15.32
N ARG A 263 -6.96 22.38 15.04
CA ARG A 263 -7.28 23.75 14.64
C ARG A 263 -7.85 23.81 13.23
N VAL A 264 -8.56 24.90 12.94
CA VAL A 264 -8.97 25.24 11.57
C VAL A 264 -7.71 25.56 10.75
N ILE A 265 -7.55 24.85 9.63
CA ILE A 265 -6.44 25.03 8.70
C ILE A 265 -6.96 25.76 7.47
N SER A 266 -6.22 26.78 7.02
CA SER A 266 -6.61 27.52 5.82
C SER A 266 -6.49 26.65 4.56
N ALA A 267 -7.28 26.95 3.54
CA ALA A 267 -7.24 26.20 2.28
C ALA A 267 -5.84 26.20 1.65
N THR A 268 -5.19 27.38 1.63
CA THR A 268 -3.82 27.54 1.13
C THR A 268 -2.82 26.72 1.95
N GLU A 269 -2.93 26.71 3.27
CA GLU A 269 -2.07 25.87 4.10
C GLU A 269 -2.26 24.37 3.79
N ASN A 270 -3.51 23.93 3.58
CA ASN A 270 -3.79 22.55 3.16
C ASN A 270 -3.17 22.21 1.79
N VAL A 271 -3.10 23.15 0.84
CA VAL A 271 -2.36 22.94 -0.42
C VAL A 271 -0.86 22.73 -0.16
N HIS A 272 -0.25 23.53 0.72
CA HIS A 272 1.17 23.38 1.07
C HIS A 272 1.46 22.06 1.78
N ARG A 273 0.61 21.68 2.74
CA ARG A 273 0.71 20.38 3.42
C ARG A 273 0.53 19.22 2.45
N GLY A 274 -0.48 19.28 1.59
CA GLY A 274 -0.72 18.27 0.55
C GLY A 274 0.48 18.11 -0.38
N ALA A 275 1.08 19.21 -0.82
CA ALA A 275 2.26 19.17 -1.67
C ALA A 275 3.48 18.58 -0.96
N LYS A 276 3.66 18.85 0.35
CA LYS A 276 4.70 18.20 1.16
C LYS A 276 4.48 16.69 1.22
N TYR A 277 3.28 16.26 1.66
CA TYR A 277 2.93 14.83 1.74
C TYR A 277 3.11 14.12 0.41
N PHE A 278 2.71 14.76 -0.69
CA PHE A 278 2.88 14.23 -2.03
C PHE A 278 4.36 13.99 -2.37
N GLY A 279 5.23 14.96 -2.07
CA GLY A 279 6.67 14.84 -2.26
C GLY A 279 7.31 13.74 -1.41
N ASP A 280 6.75 13.48 -0.23
CA ASP A 280 7.17 12.42 0.69
C ASP A 280 6.62 11.03 0.31
N GLY A 281 5.79 10.92 -0.74
CA GLY A 281 5.12 9.67 -1.14
C GLY A 281 3.94 9.26 -0.24
N GLU A 282 3.50 10.18 0.64
CA GLU A 282 2.34 10.06 1.52
C GLU A 282 1.06 10.48 0.75
N TYR A 283 0.67 9.70 -0.26
CA TYR A 283 -0.43 10.03 -1.18
C TYR A 283 -1.82 10.11 -0.53
N ILE A 284 -2.10 9.31 0.50
CA ILE A 284 -3.37 9.35 1.23
C ILE A 284 -3.43 10.62 2.07
N SER A 285 -2.34 10.94 2.77
CA SER A 285 -2.22 12.17 3.54
C SER A 285 -2.32 13.40 2.62
N ALA A 286 -1.70 13.34 1.44
CA ALA A 286 -1.80 14.37 0.42
C ALA A 286 -3.23 14.53 -0.12
N ARG A 287 -3.89 13.43 -0.46
CA ARG A 287 -5.29 13.41 -0.91
C ARG A 287 -6.20 14.08 0.09
N ILE A 288 -6.10 13.70 1.36
CA ILE A 288 -6.88 14.27 2.46
C ILE A 288 -6.69 15.80 2.52
N ALA A 289 -5.45 16.28 2.44
CA ALA A 289 -5.15 17.71 2.51
C ALA A 289 -5.68 18.47 1.27
N PHE A 290 -5.48 17.93 0.06
CA PHE A 290 -5.99 18.55 -1.17
C PHE A 290 -7.52 18.57 -1.25
N THR A 291 -8.20 17.49 -0.83
CA THR A 291 -9.67 17.46 -0.77
C THR A 291 -10.21 18.57 0.13
N GLU A 292 -9.61 18.75 1.32
CA GLU A 292 -10.03 19.85 2.22
C GLU A 292 -9.72 21.23 1.67
N ALA A 293 -8.59 21.42 0.98
CA ALA A 293 -8.29 22.68 0.31
C ALA A 293 -9.35 23.01 -0.76
N LEU A 294 -9.70 22.03 -1.60
CA LEU A 294 -10.64 22.23 -2.72
C LEU A 294 -12.08 22.48 -2.27
N ASN A 295 -12.48 21.97 -1.10
CA ASN A 295 -13.78 22.24 -0.49
C ASN A 295 -13.95 23.71 -0.05
N SER A 296 -12.86 24.50 0.01
CA SER A 296 -12.96 25.92 0.32
C SER A 296 -13.31 26.75 -0.93
N PRO A 297 -14.33 27.63 -0.88
CA PRO A 297 -14.64 28.52 -1.99
C PRO A 297 -13.56 29.59 -2.21
N ASN A 298 -12.80 29.93 -1.16
CA ASN A 298 -11.84 31.05 -1.17
C ASN A 298 -10.44 30.66 -1.64
N LEU A 299 -10.22 29.41 -2.08
CA LEU A 299 -8.92 28.98 -2.59
C LEU A 299 -8.61 29.68 -3.93
N PRO A 300 -7.46 30.37 -4.07
CA PRO A 300 -7.08 31.03 -5.32
C PRO A 300 -7.09 30.07 -6.51
N VAL A 301 -7.52 30.53 -7.69
CA VAL A 301 -7.67 29.69 -8.90
C VAL A 301 -6.38 28.90 -9.21
N ARG A 302 -5.23 29.55 -9.11
CA ARG A 302 -3.92 28.92 -9.32
C ARG A 302 -3.65 27.77 -8.35
N GLU A 303 -3.94 27.96 -7.06
CA GLU A 303 -3.78 26.90 -6.05
C GLU A 303 -4.83 25.79 -6.22
N ARG A 304 -6.04 26.15 -6.63
CA ARG A 304 -7.11 25.19 -6.93
C ARG A 304 -6.73 24.25 -8.07
N GLN A 305 -6.20 24.79 -9.17
CA GLN A 305 -5.73 23.99 -10.30
C GLN A 305 -4.58 23.07 -9.89
N LYS A 306 -3.59 23.59 -9.14
CA LYS A 306 -2.48 22.79 -8.61
C LYS A 306 -2.97 21.66 -7.70
N ALA A 307 -3.86 21.97 -6.76
CA ALA A 307 -4.39 21.00 -5.80
C ALA A 307 -5.22 19.91 -6.48
N ALA A 308 -6.09 20.28 -7.43
CA ALA A 308 -6.89 19.32 -8.18
C ALA A 308 -6.03 18.41 -9.08
N TYR A 309 -4.97 18.96 -9.67
CA TYR A 309 -4.00 18.17 -10.44
C TYR A 309 -3.27 17.14 -9.57
N LEU A 310 -2.68 17.58 -8.45
CA LEU A 310 -1.97 16.68 -7.54
C LEU A 310 -2.92 15.67 -6.87
N LEU A 311 -4.17 16.06 -6.61
CA LEU A 311 -5.21 15.17 -6.12
C LEU A 311 -5.54 14.07 -7.13
N ALA A 312 -5.65 14.40 -8.43
CA ALA A 312 -5.84 13.41 -9.48
C ALA A 312 -4.67 12.42 -9.53
N GLU A 313 -3.44 12.91 -9.37
CA GLU A 313 -2.26 12.06 -9.29
C GLU A 313 -2.29 11.15 -8.05
N CYS A 314 -2.71 11.64 -6.87
CA CYS A 314 -2.94 10.78 -5.70
C CYS A 314 -3.92 9.64 -6.02
N TYR A 315 -5.04 9.93 -6.67
CA TYR A 315 -6.02 8.92 -7.05
C TYR A 315 -5.46 7.89 -8.06
N ILE A 316 -4.58 8.32 -8.97
CA ILE A 316 -3.85 7.40 -9.86
C ILE A 316 -2.95 6.45 -9.06
N GLN A 317 -2.16 6.99 -8.13
CA GLN A 317 -1.29 6.19 -7.24
C GLN A 317 -2.10 5.23 -6.36
N GLU A 318 -3.32 5.62 -5.99
CA GLU A 318 -4.27 4.82 -5.21
C GLU A 318 -5.12 3.85 -6.07
N ARG A 319 -4.84 3.73 -7.38
CA ARG A 319 -5.58 2.89 -8.34
C ARG A 319 -7.08 3.19 -8.43
N ASN A 320 -7.44 4.47 -8.33
CA ASN A 320 -8.79 4.98 -8.51
C ASN A 320 -8.87 5.93 -9.73
N PRO A 321 -8.73 5.39 -10.95
CA PRO A 321 -8.58 6.19 -12.16
C PRO A 321 -9.85 6.95 -12.56
N HIS A 322 -11.03 6.51 -12.13
CA HIS A 322 -12.29 7.21 -12.42
C HIS A 322 -12.33 8.61 -11.78
N ILE A 323 -12.02 8.71 -10.49
CA ILE A 323 -12.01 10.01 -9.81
C ILE A 323 -10.88 10.89 -10.35
N ALA A 324 -9.72 10.29 -10.67
CA ALA A 324 -8.64 11.02 -11.33
C ALA A 324 -9.08 11.60 -12.69
N LEU A 325 -9.78 10.82 -13.51
CA LEU A 325 -10.28 11.27 -14.81
C LEU A 325 -11.28 12.42 -14.66
N ASP A 326 -12.24 12.31 -13.74
CA ASP A 326 -13.22 13.37 -13.47
C ASP A 326 -12.55 14.67 -13.01
N LEU A 327 -11.53 14.59 -12.17
CA LEU A 327 -10.74 15.74 -11.74
C LEU A 327 -9.99 16.37 -12.92
N LEU A 328 -9.32 15.56 -13.74
CA LEU A 328 -8.53 16.03 -14.89
C LEU A 328 -9.41 16.64 -15.99
N ALA A 329 -10.61 16.12 -16.20
CA ALA A 329 -11.57 16.66 -17.17
C ALA A 329 -12.06 18.08 -16.82
N ASN A 330 -12.07 18.41 -15.53
CA ASN A 330 -12.48 19.73 -15.02
C ASN A 330 -11.32 20.73 -14.90
N LEU A 331 -10.09 20.31 -15.25
CA LEU A 331 -8.91 21.18 -15.24
C LEU A 331 -8.71 21.85 -16.58
N THR A 332 -8.43 23.15 -16.55
CA THR A 332 -7.80 23.87 -17.67
C THR A 332 -6.31 23.97 -17.37
N PRO A 333 -5.45 23.15 -18.00
CA PRO A 333 -4.03 23.12 -17.64
C PRO A 333 -3.36 24.46 -17.96
N ASP A 334 -2.76 25.08 -16.95
CA ASP A 334 -1.85 26.21 -17.08
C ASP A 334 -0.41 25.66 -16.99
N PRO A 335 0.40 25.74 -18.07
CA PRO A 335 1.78 25.24 -18.09
C PRO A 335 2.68 25.84 -17.00
N SER A 336 2.35 27.01 -16.43
CA SER A 336 3.08 27.63 -15.33
C SER A 336 2.75 27.05 -13.94
N ILE A 337 1.76 26.16 -13.87
CA ILE A 337 1.25 25.51 -12.66
C ILE A 337 1.43 23.99 -12.76
N VAL A 338 1.03 23.43 -13.92
CA VAL A 338 1.03 22.01 -14.22
C VAL A 338 1.68 21.82 -15.59
N PRO A 339 2.81 21.11 -15.70
CA PRO A 339 3.41 20.80 -17.00
C PRO A 339 2.37 20.11 -17.91
N TYR A 340 2.14 20.70 -19.09
CA TYR A 340 1.08 20.26 -20.00
C TYR A 340 1.27 18.80 -20.43
N ASP A 341 2.51 18.40 -20.69
CA ASP A 341 2.89 17.03 -21.02
C ASP A 341 2.54 16.03 -19.92
N ARG A 342 2.82 16.37 -18.65
CA ARG A 342 2.46 15.54 -17.50
C ARG A 342 0.95 15.46 -17.30
N TYR A 343 0.21 16.54 -17.55
CA TYR A 343 -1.26 16.50 -17.59
C TYR A 343 -1.78 15.54 -18.65
N VAL A 344 -1.29 15.64 -19.89
CA VAL A 344 -1.70 14.76 -20.99
C VAL A 344 -1.38 13.30 -20.66
N PHE A 345 -0.21 13.02 -20.07
CA PHE A 345 0.19 11.69 -19.65
C PHE A 345 -0.75 11.10 -18.58
N LEU A 346 -1.04 11.84 -17.50
CA LEU A 346 -1.93 11.37 -16.43
C LEU A 346 -3.37 11.19 -16.93
N ASN A 347 -3.83 12.04 -17.84
CA ASN A 347 -5.14 11.88 -18.46
C ASN A 347 -5.21 10.61 -19.31
N ALA A 348 -4.19 10.36 -20.14
CA ALA A 348 -4.08 9.14 -20.94
C ALA A 348 -4.02 7.88 -20.07
N TYR A 349 -3.29 7.94 -18.96
CA TYR A 349 -3.22 6.85 -17.99
C TYR A 349 -4.59 6.57 -17.36
N SER A 350 -5.29 7.60 -16.88
CA SER A 350 -6.62 7.43 -16.30
C SER A 350 -7.62 6.86 -17.33
N GLN A 351 -7.59 7.36 -18.56
CA GLN A 351 -8.38 6.83 -19.68
C GLN A 351 -8.11 5.34 -19.94
N TYR A 352 -6.83 4.95 -20.02
CA TYR A 352 -6.45 3.55 -20.20
C TYR A 352 -7.00 2.67 -19.07
N ALA A 353 -6.83 3.12 -17.83
CA ALA A 353 -7.22 2.37 -16.66
C ALA A 353 -8.75 2.21 -16.50
N VAL A 354 -9.56 3.06 -17.15
CA VAL A 354 -11.03 2.94 -17.21
C VAL A 354 -11.53 2.28 -18.50
N GLY A 355 -10.64 1.78 -19.37
CA GLY A 355 -11.00 1.06 -20.60
C GLY A 355 -11.20 1.93 -21.85
N MET A 356 -10.83 3.22 -21.81
CA MET A 356 -10.85 4.12 -22.98
C MET A 356 -9.55 3.96 -23.78
N THR A 357 -9.34 2.76 -24.31
CA THR A 357 -8.05 2.30 -24.87
C THR A 357 -7.58 3.13 -26.06
N ILE A 358 -8.48 3.56 -26.95
CA ILE A 358 -8.13 4.32 -28.16
C ILE A 358 -7.72 5.75 -27.79
N GLU A 359 -8.50 6.42 -26.95
CA GLU A 359 -8.24 7.77 -26.45
C GLU A 359 -6.92 7.81 -25.69
N ALA A 360 -6.69 6.81 -24.83
CA ALA A 360 -5.46 6.68 -24.09
C ALA A 360 -4.23 6.52 -25.01
N TYR A 361 -4.32 5.72 -26.07
CA TYR A 361 -3.22 5.56 -27.03
C TYR A 361 -2.82 6.90 -27.66
N HIS A 362 -3.82 7.67 -28.12
CA HIS A 362 -3.57 9.00 -28.67
C HIS A 362 -2.99 9.96 -27.62
N GLY A 363 -3.48 9.89 -26.38
CA GLY A 363 -2.94 10.67 -25.27
C GLY A 363 -1.47 10.34 -24.96
N PHE A 364 -1.11 9.06 -24.85
CA PHE A 364 0.29 8.66 -24.62
C PHE A 364 1.21 9.05 -25.76
N LYS A 365 0.75 8.91 -27.01
CA LYS A 365 1.48 9.39 -28.18
C LYS A 365 1.73 10.90 -28.09
N ALA A 366 0.69 11.69 -27.81
CA ALA A 366 0.81 13.14 -27.66
C ALA A 366 1.75 13.53 -26.50
N ALA A 367 1.67 12.85 -25.36
CA ALA A 367 2.60 13.07 -24.25
C ALA A 367 4.05 12.76 -24.64
N PHE A 368 4.30 11.67 -25.37
CA PHE A 368 5.64 11.32 -25.83
C PHE A 368 6.22 12.36 -26.81
N GLU A 369 5.42 12.78 -27.79
CA GLU A 369 5.84 13.71 -28.84
C GLU A 369 6.13 15.12 -28.30
N ASN A 370 5.42 15.55 -27.26
CA ASN A 370 5.47 16.93 -26.76
C ASN A 370 6.23 17.09 -25.44
N SER A 371 6.66 16.00 -24.77
CA SER A 371 7.38 16.08 -23.50
C SER A 371 8.90 16.15 -23.67
N ASN A 372 9.58 16.84 -22.77
CA ASN A 372 11.03 16.70 -22.56
C ASN A 372 11.37 15.88 -21.30
N ASP A 373 10.36 15.49 -20.54
CA ASP A 373 10.51 14.69 -19.34
C ASP A 373 10.78 13.22 -19.72
N LYS A 374 11.88 12.68 -19.21
CA LYS A 374 12.31 11.30 -19.47
C LYS A 374 11.29 10.28 -18.97
N ALA A 375 10.71 10.48 -17.78
CA ALA A 375 9.76 9.55 -17.19
C ALA A 375 8.43 9.54 -17.96
N VAL A 376 7.95 10.71 -18.39
CA VAL A 376 6.76 10.81 -19.25
C VAL A 376 6.98 10.06 -20.56
N LYS A 377 8.13 10.28 -21.22
CA LYS A 377 8.45 9.60 -22.49
C LYS A 377 8.57 8.09 -22.34
N GLU A 378 9.29 7.62 -21.32
CA GLU A 378 9.43 6.19 -21.03
C GLU A 378 8.07 5.53 -20.75
N GLY A 379 7.28 6.14 -19.86
CA GLY A 379 5.95 5.65 -19.51
C GLY A 379 5.02 5.63 -20.72
N SER A 380 5.04 6.66 -21.56
CA SER A 380 4.17 6.73 -22.75
C SER A 380 4.45 5.60 -23.73
N LEU A 381 5.72 5.29 -23.99
CA LEU A 381 6.08 4.16 -24.85
C LEU A 381 5.65 2.83 -24.24
N TYR A 382 5.84 2.65 -22.93
CA TYR A 382 5.41 1.44 -22.23
C TYR A 382 3.90 1.20 -22.36
N TYR A 383 3.07 2.19 -22.05
CA TYR A 383 1.62 2.04 -22.16
C TYR A 383 1.15 1.91 -23.61
N ALA A 384 1.82 2.56 -24.57
CA ALA A 384 1.55 2.34 -25.99
C ALA A 384 1.79 0.89 -26.41
N VAL A 385 2.87 0.23 -25.96
CA VAL A 385 3.11 -1.21 -26.21
C VAL A 385 1.95 -2.05 -25.69
N ARG A 386 1.50 -1.80 -24.45
CA ARG A 386 0.39 -2.54 -23.83
C ARG A 386 -0.90 -2.42 -24.63
N ILE A 387 -1.27 -1.18 -24.98
CA ILE A 387 -2.49 -0.91 -25.74
C ILE A 387 -2.42 -1.55 -27.13
N LEU A 388 -1.29 -1.43 -27.84
CA LEU A 388 -1.13 -2.03 -29.17
C LEU A 388 -1.27 -3.55 -29.13
N ARG A 389 -0.79 -4.21 -28.07
CA ARG A 389 -1.05 -5.65 -27.87
C ARG A 389 -2.52 -5.93 -27.65
N GLU A 390 -3.18 -5.19 -26.76
CA GLU A 390 -4.61 -5.39 -26.47
C GLU A 390 -5.49 -5.23 -27.72
N LEU A 391 -5.11 -4.32 -28.61
CA LEU A 391 -5.76 -4.12 -29.91
C LEU A 391 -5.35 -5.15 -30.99
N GLY A 392 -4.51 -6.13 -30.65
CA GLY A 392 -4.03 -7.17 -31.57
C GLY A 392 -2.96 -6.70 -32.58
N ASN A 393 -2.45 -5.47 -32.44
CA ASN A 393 -1.41 -4.92 -33.33
C ASN A 393 0.00 -5.25 -32.83
N ILE A 394 0.30 -6.55 -32.78
CA ILE A 394 1.54 -7.09 -32.21
C ILE A 394 2.80 -6.54 -32.91
N ASN A 395 2.77 -6.41 -34.24
CA ASN A 395 3.92 -5.93 -35.01
C ASN A 395 4.30 -4.49 -34.64
N GLU A 396 3.31 -3.62 -34.50
CA GLU A 396 3.56 -2.24 -34.08
C GLU A 396 4.01 -2.19 -32.61
N ALA A 397 3.45 -3.04 -31.76
CA ALA A 397 3.86 -3.13 -30.36
C ALA A 397 5.37 -3.49 -30.22
N TYR A 398 5.88 -4.43 -31.04
CA TYR A 398 7.32 -4.73 -31.10
C TYR A 398 8.16 -3.56 -31.62
N ARG A 399 7.66 -2.78 -32.59
CA ARG A 399 8.36 -1.56 -33.05
C ARG A 399 8.46 -0.50 -31.96
N VAL A 400 7.38 -0.28 -31.21
CA VAL A 400 7.36 0.65 -30.09
C VAL A 400 8.27 0.17 -28.94
N LEU A 401 8.29 -1.13 -28.65
CA LEU A 401 9.27 -1.70 -27.72
C LEU A 401 10.71 -1.44 -28.19
N GLY A 402 11.01 -1.66 -29.48
CA GLY A 402 12.33 -1.35 -30.03
C GLY A 402 12.70 0.15 -29.94
N ALA A 403 11.71 1.05 -29.98
CA ALA A 403 11.92 2.46 -29.71
C ALA A 403 12.22 2.74 -28.22
N LEU A 404 11.50 2.09 -27.30
CA LEU A 404 11.76 2.17 -25.86
C LEU A 404 13.19 1.70 -25.52
N GLU A 405 13.60 0.55 -26.06
CA GLU A 405 14.95 0.00 -25.88
C GLU A 405 16.04 0.93 -26.44
N ARG A 406 15.79 1.54 -27.60
CA ARG A 406 16.75 2.45 -28.26
C ARG A 406 16.90 3.77 -27.52
N TYR A 407 15.78 4.41 -27.16
CA TYR A 407 15.81 5.72 -26.52
C TYR A 407 16.13 5.65 -25.03
N PHE A 408 15.79 4.55 -24.37
CA PHE A 408 15.89 4.40 -22.92
C PHE A 408 16.45 3.03 -22.51
N PRO A 409 17.68 2.66 -22.91
CA PRO A 409 18.24 1.31 -22.75
C PRO A 409 18.37 0.83 -21.28
N GLY A 410 18.29 1.73 -20.31
CA GLY A 410 18.31 1.42 -18.88
C GLY A 410 16.94 1.47 -18.19
N SER A 411 15.85 1.62 -18.94
CA SER A 411 14.51 1.76 -18.36
C SER A 411 14.03 0.43 -17.77
N SER A 412 13.49 0.48 -16.54
CA SER A 412 12.80 -0.67 -15.93
C SER A 412 11.56 -1.09 -16.70
N TYR A 413 10.98 -0.19 -17.51
CA TYR A 413 9.81 -0.49 -18.33
C TYR A 413 10.10 -1.44 -19.49
N ILE A 414 11.36 -1.62 -19.91
CA ILE A 414 11.71 -2.59 -20.97
C ILE A 414 11.30 -4.00 -20.54
N ILE A 415 11.63 -4.39 -19.30
CA ILE A 415 11.31 -5.71 -18.76
C ILE A 415 9.79 -5.90 -18.69
N LEU A 416 9.08 -4.86 -18.24
CA LEU A 416 7.62 -4.88 -18.15
C LEU A 416 6.97 -4.99 -19.53
N ALA A 417 7.45 -4.22 -20.51
CA ALA A 417 6.95 -4.23 -21.88
C ALA A 417 7.22 -5.57 -22.58
N GLN A 418 8.41 -6.15 -22.41
CA GLN A 418 8.76 -7.47 -22.94
C GLN A 418 7.87 -8.56 -22.34
N SER A 419 7.66 -8.54 -21.02
CA SER A 419 6.73 -9.45 -20.36
C SER A 419 5.31 -9.25 -20.87
N ALA A 420 4.92 -8.00 -21.14
CA ALA A 420 3.63 -7.67 -21.69
C ALA A 420 3.48 -8.04 -23.16
N LEU A 421 4.48 -8.57 -23.87
CA LEU A 421 4.35 -9.07 -25.26
C LEU A 421 4.47 -10.59 -25.37
N ARG A 422 4.86 -11.26 -24.30
CA ARG A 422 4.75 -12.71 -24.12
C ARG A 422 3.30 -13.05 -23.77
#